data_AF-A0A1W1DZL8-F1
#
_entry.id   AF-A0A1W1DZL8-F1
#
_cell.length_a   1.000
_cell.length_b   1.000
_cell.length_c   1.000
_cell.angle_alpha   90.00
_cell.angle_beta   90.00
_cell.angle_gamma   90.00
#
_symmetry.space_group_name_H-M   'P 1'
#
loop_
_entity.id
_entity.type
_entity.pdbx_description
1 polymer ?
#
loop_
_entity_poly.entity_id
_entity_poly.type
_entity_poly.pdbx_seq_one_letter_code
_entity_poly.pdbx_strand_id
1 'polypeptide(L)' 'MSLFMIGIMSFFVTYLNIGWTEQTINKWLFSFGAAWLVGFPLLYIFSPIFKKAITKSLSK' A
#
# COMPACT_ATOMS: atom_id res chain seq x y z
N MET A 1 -7.33 9.32 11.14
CA MET A 1 -7.62 10.14 9.94
C MET A 1 -7.17 9.50 8.62
N SER A 2 -6.12 8.66 8.56
CA SER A 2 -5.59 8.13 7.28
C SER A 2 -6.23 6.83 6.76
N LEU A 3 -6.71 5.93 7.63
CA LEU A 3 -7.11 4.58 7.21
C LEU A 3 -8.40 4.56 6.38
N PHE A 4 -9.37 5.41 6.73
CA PHE A 4 -10.59 5.61 5.96
C PHE A 4 -10.30 6.22 4.57
N MET A 5 -9.38 7.20 4.51
CA MET A 5 -8.95 7.81 3.25
C MET A 5 -8.26 6.79 2.33
N ILE A 6 -7.34 6.00 2.87
CA ILE A 6 -6.63 4.95 2.11
C ILE A 6 -7.61 3.85 1.68
N GLY A 7 -8.56 3.48 2.54
CA GLY A 7 -9.63 2.54 2.22
C GLY A 7 -10.44 2.99 1.01
N ILE A 8 -11.00 4.21 1.07
CA ILE A 8 -11.80 4.77 -0.04
C ILE A 8 -10.96 4.92 -1.31
N MET A 9 -9.75 5.49 -1.24
CA MET A 9 -8.90 5.66 -2.42
C MET A 9 -8.53 4.32 -3.07
N SER A 10 -8.16 3.31 -2.27
CA SER A 10 -7.86 1.97 -2.81
C SER A 10 -9.09 1.29 -3.43
N PHE A 11 -10.27 1.55 -2.89
CA PHE A 11 -11.53 1.06 -3.46
C PHE A 11 -11.82 1.70 -4.81
N PHE A 12 -11.71 3.03 -4.91
CA PHE A 12 -11.87 3.75 -6.18
C PHE A 12 -10.86 3.30 -7.23
N VAL A 13 -9.59 3.09 -6.85
CA VAL A 13 -8.57 2.57 -7.78
C VAL A 13 -8.94 1.16 -8.25
N THR A 14 -9.41 0.29 -7.37
CA THR A 14 -9.84 -1.07 -7.73
C THR A 14 -11.06 -1.04 -8.66
N TYR A 15 -12.02 -0.16 -8.36
CA TYR A 15 -13.20 0.09 -9.19
C TYR A 15 -12.83 0.58 -10.59
N LEU A 16 -11.91 1.53 -10.71
CA LEU A 16 -11.48 2.07 -12.01
C LEU A 16 -10.71 1.06 -12.86
N ASN A 17 -9.97 0.14 -12.23
CA ASN A 17 -9.18 -0.86 -12.96
C ASN A 17 -10.01 -2.07 -13.43
N ILE A 18 -10.96 -2.53 -12.62
CA ILE A 18 -11.68 -3.80 -12.84
C ILE A 18 -13.16 -3.57 -13.21
N GLY A 19 -13.70 -2.39 -12.94
CA GLY A 19 -15.12 -2.06 -13.11
C GLY A 19 -16.00 -2.53 -11.95
N TRP A 20 -17.30 -2.21 -12.01
CA TRP A 20 -18.29 -2.75 -11.08
C TRP A 20 -18.68 -4.17 -11.47
N THR A 21 -18.28 -5.14 -10.65
CA THR A 21 -18.65 -6.55 -10.80
C THR A 21 -19.02 -7.09 -9.43
N GLU A 22 -19.74 -8.21 -9.37
CA GLU A 22 -20.10 -8.86 -8.09
C GLU A 22 -18.86 -9.24 -7.25
N GLN A 23 -17.71 -9.40 -7.90
CA GLN A 23 -16.45 -9.75 -7.25
C GLN A 23 -15.61 -8.54 -6.83
N THR A 24 -15.97 -7.32 -7.23
CA THR A 24 -15.13 -6.12 -7.01
C THR A 24 -14.86 -5.88 -5.53
N ILE A 25 -15.87 -6.02 -4.68
CA ILE A 25 -15.73 -5.86 -3.23
C ILE A 25 -14.82 -6.94 -2.64
N ASN A 26 -14.99 -8.19 -3.05
CA ASN A 26 -14.16 -9.32 -2.59
C ASN A 26 -12.70 -9.16 -3.01
N LYS A 27 -12.45 -8.78 -4.28
CA LYS A 27 -11.11 -8.53 -4.81
C LYS A 27 -10.45 -7.34 -4.12
N TRP A 28 -11.20 -6.26 -3.86
CA TRP A 28 -10.70 -5.10 -3.13
C TRP A 28 -10.29 -5.46 -1.70
N LEU A 29 -11.16 -6.12 -0.93
CA LEU A 29 -10.85 -6.53 0.45
C LEU A 29 -9.63 -7.45 0.52
N PHE A 30 -9.55 -8.45 -0.38
CA PHE A 30 -8.40 -9.35 -0.46
C PHE A 30 -7.12 -8.58 -0.81
N SER A 31 -7.18 -7.70 -1.82
CA SER A 31 -6.01 -6.91 -2.26
C SER A 31 -5.56 -5.93 -1.18
N PHE A 32 -6.49 -5.31 -0.47
CA PHE A 32 -6.20 -4.40 0.63
C PHE A 32 -5.50 -5.13 1.78
N GLY A 33 -6.01 -6.30 2.18
CA GLY A 33 -5.39 -7.14 3.20
C GLY A 33 -4.01 -7.68 2.78
N ALA A 34 -3.89 -8.15 1.54
CA ALA A 34 -2.63 -8.63 0.98
C ALA A 34 -1.57 -7.51 0.93
N ALA A 35 -1.96 -6.30 0.56
CA ALA A 35 -1.07 -5.13 0.55
C ALA A 35 -0.51 -4.81 1.94
N TRP A 36 -1.30 -4.98 3.00
CA TRP A 36 -0.81 -4.83 4.38
C TRP A 36 0.18 -5.93 4.76
N LEU A 37 -0.12 -7.19 4.42
CA LEU A 37 0.76 -8.33 4.69
C LEU A 37 2.10 -8.24 3.98
N VAL A 38 2.14 -7.69 2.76
CA VAL A 38 3.38 -7.52 1.99
C VAL A 38 4.09 -6.21 2.36
N GLY A 39 3.32 -5.14 2.56
CA GLY A 39 3.84 -3.80 2.83
C GLY A 39 4.55 -3.69 4.17
N PHE A 40 4.06 -4.36 5.22
CA PHE A 40 4.70 -4.34 6.54
C PHE A 40 6.12 -4.94 6.56
N PRO A 41 6.33 -6.19 6.09
CA PRO A 41 7.67 -6.77 5.98
C PRO A 41 8.59 -5.94 5.11
N LEU A 42 8.07 -5.41 3.99
CA LEU A 42 8.83 -4.55 3.09
C LEU A 42 9.29 -3.29 3.82
N LEU A 43 8.39 -2.57 4.49
CA LEU A 43 8.73 -1.39 5.27
C LEU A 43 9.75 -1.71 6.38
N TYR A 44 9.58 -2.84 7.07
CA TYR A 44 10.49 -3.23 8.15
C TYR A 44 11.92 -3.46 7.65
N ILE A 45 12.08 -4.16 6.51
CA ILE A 45 13.38 -4.46 5.91
C ILE A 45 13.98 -3.21 5.26
N PHE A 46 13.19 -2.45 4.50
CA PHE A 46 13.69 -1.35 3.68
C PHE A 46 13.83 -0.02 4.43
N SER A 47 13.07 0.21 5.51
CA SER A 47 13.20 1.42 6.34
C SER A 47 14.64 1.69 6.82
N PRO A 48 15.38 0.73 7.40
CA PRO A 48 16.77 0.97 7.80
C PRO A 48 17.71 1.18 6.59
N ILE A 49 17.42 0.53 5.45
CA ILE A 49 18.21 0.68 4.22
C ILE A 49 18.06 2.10 3.67
N PHE A 50 16.82 2.58 3.55
CA PHE A 50 16.54 3.95 3.10
C PHE A 50 17.13 4.98 4.03
N LYS A 51 17.01 4.81 5.36
CA LYS A 51 17.66 5.72 6.32
C LYS A 51 19.17 5.80 6.08
N LYS A 52 19.85 4.66 5.94
CA LYS A 52 21.29 4.64 5.65
C LYS A 52 21.63 5.30 4.32
N ALA A 53 20.85 5.04 3.27
CA ALA A 53 21.07 5.61 1.95
C ALA A 53 20.91 7.15 1.96
N ILE A 54 19.85 7.65 2.60
CA ILE A 54 19.57 9.09 2.71
C ILE A 54 20.66 9.78 3.53
N THR A 55 21.04 9.24 4.69
CA THR A 55 22.11 9.83 5.51
C THR A 55 23.45 9.86 4.77
N LYS A 56 23.78 8.80 4.02
CA LYS A 56 24.99 8.78 3.19
C LYS A 56 24.95 9.81 2.05
N SER A 57 23.78 10.02 1.45
CA SER A 57 23.60 11.01 0.38
C SER A 57 23.66 12.45 0.88
N LEU A 58 23.20 12.73 2.10
CA LEU A 58 23.21 14.07 2.71
C LEU A 58 24.56 14.44 3.35
N SER A 59 25.40 13.44 3.65
CA SER A 59 26.74 13.62 4.24
C SER A 59 27.83 13.91 3.20
N LYS A 60 27.48 14.05 1.91
CA LYS A 60 28.41 14.22 0.80
C LYS A 60 28.15 15.57 0.13
#